data_AF-A0A1Q9CPN1-F1
#
_entry.id   AF-A0A1Q9CPN1-F1
#
_cell.length_a   1.000
_cell.length_b   1.000
_cell.length_c   1.000
_cell.angle_alpha   90.00
_cell.angle_beta   90.00
_cell.angle_gamma   90.00
#
_symmetry.space_group_name_H-M   'P 1'
#
loop_
_entity.id
_entity.type
_entity.pdbx_description
1 polymer ?
#
loop_
_entity_poly.entity_id
_entity_poly.type
_entity_poly.pdbx_seq_one_letter_code
_entity_poly.pdbx_strand_id
1 'polypeptide(L)'
;MFKLRHIASDYFKPDKGLAFQSPDVAAIYSNLKTRTYKGELLYRVLAPVVHVITGVPPLAYLARKARLSLLCSMACFAPLALWAVLQEERTWLRQVNLDLQWLVDGDERWPAVGGDNWPEWNGLLASSTTWVKRQIKAKLQRDMRVFRDHTVTMVCLWAIWRRAATTDMVDRKVIWVCRLCGKRVKTRAALGAHFFKTHQRLARHRAYVHGTRCQACGREFWCRNRLAIHLRDAPSCLQKLHEAKLTVEIIAPGLGSKKWRQQADEDYTLATSRPMDAPMPEVLTDTWHEPMLQAHRDLSELLTETTLPHSAIAIRKLIEDGMAKHPLYPDEMDELASYLLKEAD
;
A
#
# COMPACT_ATOMS: atom_id res chain seq x y z
N MET A 1 -12.46 -15.98 -5.44
CA MET A 1 -13.55 -15.39 -4.63
C MET A 1 -13.69 -16.21 -3.34
N PHE A 2 -13.00 -15.84 -2.25
CA PHE A 2 -12.99 -16.62 -1.01
C PHE A 2 -14.27 -16.40 -0.18
N LYS A 3 -15.08 -17.45 0.04
CA LYS A 3 -16.24 -17.40 0.95
C LYS A 3 -15.78 -17.62 2.40
N LEU A 4 -15.47 -16.53 3.11
CA LEU A 4 -15.21 -16.47 4.57
C LEU A 4 -16.46 -16.74 5.44
N ARG A 5 -17.47 -17.49 4.95
CA ARG A 5 -18.80 -17.55 5.58
C ARG A 5 -18.87 -18.44 6.84
N HIS A 6 -18.00 -19.42 7.02
CA HIS A 6 -18.19 -20.42 8.07
C HIS A 6 -17.57 -20.09 9.44
N ILE A 7 -16.56 -19.23 9.52
CA ILE A 7 -15.92 -18.90 10.82
C ILE A 7 -16.67 -17.76 11.54
N ALA A 8 -17.42 -16.92 10.82
CA ALA A 8 -18.11 -15.75 11.39
C ALA A 8 -19.51 -16.03 11.97
N SER A 9 -20.12 -17.17 11.62
CA SER A 9 -21.54 -17.45 11.94
C SER A 9 -21.81 -17.61 13.44
N ASP A 10 -20.86 -18.16 14.21
CA ASP A 10 -21.07 -18.47 15.64
C ASP A 10 -20.70 -17.32 16.58
N TYR A 11 -20.24 -16.18 16.04
CA TYR A 11 -19.66 -15.10 16.81
C TYR A 11 -20.43 -13.77 16.76
N PHE A 12 -21.43 -13.62 15.88
CA PHE A 12 -21.98 -12.30 15.59
C PHE A 12 -23.51 -12.26 15.46
N LYS A 13 -24.16 -11.61 16.43
CA LYS A 13 -25.42 -10.90 16.24
C LYS A 13 -25.10 -9.41 16.06
N PRO A 14 -25.60 -8.73 15.02
CA PRO A 14 -25.32 -7.31 14.81
C PRO A 14 -25.97 -6.48 15.91
N ASP A 15 -25.16 -5.61 16.51
CA ASP A 15 -25.60 -4.63 17.50
C ASP A 15 -26.29 -3.46 16.76
N LYS A 16 -27.57 -3.20 17.05
CA LYS A 16 -28.41 -2.23 16.32
C LYS A 16 -28.31 -0.78 16.86
N GLY A 17 -27.44 -0.51 17.84
CA GLY A 17 -27.58 0.67 18.72
C GLY A 17 -26.75 1.93 18.44
N LEU A 18 -25.89 2.01 17.42
CA LEU A 18 -25.04 3.20 17.21
C LEU A 18 -25.56 4.09 16.07
N ALA A 19 -26.33 5.12 16.42
CA ALA A 19 -26.77 6.19 15.53
C ALA A 19 -25.80 7.37 15.59
N PHE A 20 -25.19 7.75 14.47
CA PHE A 20 -24.33 8.92 14.34
C PHE A 20 -25.11 10.07 13.69
N GLN A 21 -25.02 11.28 14.25
CA GLN A 21 -25.80 12.46 13.81
C GLN A 21 -25.16 13.27 12.67
N SER A 22 -23.90 12.98 12.29
CA SER A 22 -23.25 13.66 11.15
C SER A 22 -23.46 12.86 9.86
N PRO A 23 -24.04 13.46 8.79
CA PRO A 23 -24.29 12.78 7.52
C PRO A 23 -23.00 12.30 6.83
N ASP A 24 -21.87 12.97 7.06
CA ASP A 24 -20.57 12.61 6.48
C ASP A 24 -19.90 11.43 7.21
N VAL A 25 -19.99 11.39 8.54
CA VAL A 25 -19.55 10.24 9.34
C VAL A 25 -20.45 9.05 9.05
N ALA A 26 -21.76 9.28 8.87
CA ALA A 26 -22.72 8.27 8.47
C ALA A 26 -22.42 7.73 7.07
N ALA A 27 -21.97 8.54 6.10
CA ALA A 27 -21.59 8.07 4.77
C ALA A 27 -20.32 7.20 4.80
N ILE A 28 -19.29 7.60 5.55
CA ILE A 28 -18.07 6.78 5.74
C ILE A 28 -18.43 5.48 6.48
N TYR A 29 -19.24 5.57 7.53
CA TYR A 29 -19.65 4.42 8.34
C TYR A 29 -20.62 3.47 7.61
N SER A 30 -21.50 4.00 6.77
CA SER A 30 -22.42 3.25 5.92
C SER A 30 -21.65 2.51 4.83
N ASN A 31 -20.72 3.19 4.16
CA ASN A 31 -19.74 2.53 3.29
C ASN A 31 -18.96 1.48 4.07
N LEU A 32 -18.61 1.76 5.34
CA LEU A 32 -17.91 0.82 6.21
C LEU A 32 -18.71 -0.48 6.47
N LYS A 33 -20.04 -0.37 6.56
CA LYS A 33 -20.99 -1.45 6.84
C LYS A 33 -21.43 -2.25 5.60
N THR A 34 -21.11 -1.80 4.39
CA THR A 34 -21.46 -2.58 3.19
C THR A 34 -20.71 -3.92 3.21
N ARG A 35 -21.45 -5.05 3.17
CA ARG A 35 -20.88 -6.41 3.31
C ARG A 35 -20.00 -6.85 2.14
N THR A 36 -19.83 -6.01 1.13
CA THR A 36 -19.13 -6.32 -0.12
C THR A 36 -18.09 -5.25 -0.41
N TYR A 37 -16.86 -5.51 -0.01
CA TYR A 37 -15.71 -4.72 -0.40
C TYR A 37 -15.02 -5.35 -1.60
N LYS A 38 -14.62 -4.51 -2.55
CA LYS A 38 -13.63 -4.92 -3.54
C LYS A 38 -12.34 -5.23 -2.78
N GLY A 39 -11.83 -6.46 -2.92
CA GLY A 39 -10.66 -6.94 -2.17
C GLY A 39 -9.44 -6.03 -2.29
N GLU A 40 -9.28 -5.38 -3.45
CA GLU A 40 -8.21 -4.38 -3.69
C GLU A 40 -8.26 -3.18 -2.75
N LEU A 41 -9.44 -2.79 -2.27
CA LEU A 41 -9.60 -1.68 -1.34
C LEU A 41 -9.21 -2.08 0.09
N LEU A 42 -9.31 -3.36 0.46
CA LEU A 42 -8.89 -3.81 1.80
C LEU A 42 -7.40 -3.56 2.05
N TYR A 43 -6.57 -3.65 1.00
CA TYR A 43 -5.13 -3.36 1.09
C TYR A 43 -4.80 -1.86 1.17
N ARG A 44 -5.79 -0.98 0.92
CA ARG A 44 -5.64 0.47 1.05
C ARG A 44 -6.17 1.01 2.38
N VAL A 45 -6.82 0.15 3.15
CA VAL A 45 -7.44 0.48 4.42
C VAL A 45 -6.46 0.15 5.54
N LEU A 46 -6.42 0.99 6.58
CA LEU A 46 -5.55 0.77 7.74
C LEU A 46 -5.88 -0.60 8.38
N ALA A 47 -4.85 -1.39 8.71
CA ALA A 47 -5.03 -2.74 9.23
C ALA A 47 -6.04 -2.87 10.40
N PRO A 48 -6.10 -1.93 11.37
CA PRO A 48 -7.12 -1.97 12.43
C PRO A 48 -8.57 -1.94 11.93
N VAL A 49 -8.83 -1.21 10.84
CA VAL A 49 -10.17 -1.09 10.25
C VAL A 49 -10.63 -2.42 9.67
N VAL A 50 -9.72 -3.26 9.16
CA VAL A 50 -10.06 -4.58 8.63
C VAL A 50 -10.72 -5.43 9.71
N HIS A 51 -10.20 -5.39 10.94
CA HIS A 51 -10.79 -6.11 12.08
C HIS A 51 -12.19 -5.59 12.44
N VAL A 52 -12.40 -4.27 12.36
CA VAL A 52 -13.71 -3.64 12.59
C VAL A 52 -14.73 -4.06 11.53
N ILE A 53 -14.36 -3.97 10.25
CA ILE A 53 -15.26 -4.29 9.12
C ILE A 53 -15.59 -5.79 9.11
N THR A 54 -14.57 -6.65 9.24
CA THR A 54 -14.74 -8.09 9.10
C THR A 54 -15.30 -8.76 10.36
N GLY A 55 -15.22 -8.08 11.51
CA GLY A 55 -15.51 -8.67 12.81
C GLY A 55 -14.49 -9.74 13.24
N VAL A 56 -13.40 -9.93 12.48
CA VAL A 56 -12.35 -10.90 12.80
C VAL A 56 -11.43 -10.29 13.87
N PRO A 57 -11.26 -10.96 15.03
CA PRO A 57 -10.39 -10.46 16.08
C PRO A 57 -8.95 -10.27 15.61
N PRO A 58 -8.21 -9.30 16.18
CA PRO A 58 -6.76 -9.22 16.00
C PRO A 58 -6.07 -10.55 16.31
N LEU A 59 -4.96 -10.83 15.61
CA LEU A 59 -4.21 -12.09 15.78
C LEU A 59 -3.79 -12.32 17.23
N ALA A 60 -3.45 -11.26 17.96
CA ALA A 60 -3.11 -11.32 19.38
C ALA A 60 -4.23 -11.95 20.23
N TYR A 61 -5.50 -11.65 19.92
CA TYR A 61 -6.66 -12.17 20.65
C TYR A 61 -6.88 -13.65 20.34
N LEU A 62 -6.70 -14.05 19.08
CA LEU A 62 -6.77 -15.45 18.65
C LEU A 62 -5.65 -16.27 19.30
N ALA A 63 -4.42 -15.75 19.30
CA ALA A 63 -3.27 -16.40 19.90
C ALA A 63 -3.44 -16.59 21.42
N ARG A 64 -3.93 -15.56 22.12
CA ARG A 64 -4.28 -15.64 23.54
C ARG A 64 -5.31 -16.72 23.82
N LYS A 65 -6.42 -16.72 23.07
CA LYS A 65 -7.46 -17.75 23.21
C LYS A 65 -6.89 -19.16 23.02
N ALA A 66 -6.05 -19.33 21.99
CA ALA A 66 -5.44 -20.61 21.67
C ALA A 66 -4.52 -21.09 22.80
N ARG A 67 -3.65 -20.22 23.33
CA ARG A 67 -2.75 -20.55 24.45
C ARG A 67 -3.50 -20.92 25.72
N LEU A 68 -4.50 -20.12 26.13
CA LEU A 68 -5.31 -20.44 27.31
C LEU A 68 -6.15 -21.71 27.13
N SER A 69 -6.63 -21.98 25.91
CA SER A 69 -7.34 -23.23 25.61
C SER A 69 -6.41 -24.44 25.67
N LEU A 70 -5.17 -24.30 25.17
CA LEU A 70 -4.14 -25.32 25.26
C LEU A 70 -3.76 -25.56 26.72
N LEU A 71 -3.58 -24.50 27.52
CA LEU A 71 -3.32 -24.61 28.96
C LEU A 71 -4.41 -25.40 29.68
N CYS A 72 -5.69 -25.15 29.37
CA CYS A 72 -6.80 -25.94 29.93
C CYS A 72 -6.64 -27.44 29.61
N SER A 73 -6.31 -27.78 28.35
CA SER A 73 -6.10 -29.17 27.96
C SER A 73 -4.88 -29.80 28.64
N MET A 74 -3.81 -29.02 28.80
CA MET A 74 -2.58 -29.46 29.45
C MET A 74 -2.77 -29.71 30.95
N ALA A 75 -3.53 -28.88 31.65
CA ALA A 75 -3.84 -29.07 33.06
C ALA A 75 -4.49 -30.45 33.34
N CYS A 76 -5.27 -30.97 32.38
CA CYS A 76 -5.90 -32.28 32.51
C CYS A 76 -5.01 -33.44 32.06
N PHE A 77 -4.21 -33.26 31.00
CA PHE A 77 -3.67 -34.39 30.23
C PHE A 77 -2.17 -34.31 29.91
N ALA A 78 -1.49 -33.20 30.20
CA ALA A 78 -0.09 -33.06 29.79
C ALA A 78 0.83 -33.96 30.64
N PRO A 79 1.72 -34.74 30.00
CA PRO A 79 2.71 -35.53 30.71
C PRO A 79 3.76 -34.64 31.38
N LEU A 80 4.36 -35.11 32.47
CA LEU A 80 5.39 -34.37 33.23
C LEU A 80 6.57 -33.93 32.35
N ALA A 81 6.98 -34.77 31.40
CA ALA A 81 8.08 -34.44 30.47
C ALA A 81 7.78 -33.19 29.63
N LEU A 82 6.53 -32.98 29.21
CA LEU A 82 6.16 -31.78 28.44
C LEU A 82 6.25 -30.53 29.32
N TRP A 83 5.82 -30.61 30.58
CA TRP A 83 5.95 -29.50 31.53
C TRP A 83 7.42 -29.14 31.78
N ALA A 84 8.29 -30.13 31.92
CA ALA A 84 9.73 -29.91 32.09
C ALA A 84 10.35 -29.17 30.87
N VAL A 85 10.00 -29.57 29.64
CA VAL A 85 10.47 -28.89 28.42
C VAL A 85 9.98 -27.45 28.36
N LEU A 86 8.71 -27.20 28.69
CA LEU A 86 8.15 -25.84 28.67
C LEU A 86 8.76 -24.95 29.75
N GLN A 87 9.11 -25.52 30.90
CA GLN A 87 9.81 -24.82 31.97
C GLN A 87 11.21 -24.37 31.56
N GLU A 88 11.90 -25.17 30.74
CA GLU A 88 13.22 -24.82 30.20
C GLU A 88 13.13 -23.75 29.09
N GLU A 89 12.15 -23.86 28.20
CA GLU A 89 11.96 -22.93 27.06
C GLU A 89 11.52 -21.53 27.51
N ARG A 90 10.70 -21.43 28.57
CA ARG A 90 10.23 -20.21 29.26
C ARG A 90 9.40 -19.21 28.44
N THR A 91 9.56 -19.09 27.12
CA THR A 91 8.86 -18.04 26.36
C THR A 91 7.36 -18.29 26.29
N TRP A 92 6.95 -19.54 26.09
CA TRP A 92 5.54 -19.91 26.08
C TRP A 92 4.90 -19.69 27.46
N LEU A 93 5.55 -20.14 28.53
CA LEU A 93 5.08 -19.95 29.91
C LEU A 93 4.97 -18.48 30.29
N ARG A 94 5.97 -17.66 29.91
CA ARG A 94 5.90 -16.21 30.10
C ARG A 94 4.67 -15.62 29.42
N GLN A 95 4.38 -16.06 28.20
CA GLN A 95 3.22 -15.54 27.47
C GLN A 95 1.89 -16.03 28.05
N VAL A 96 1.84 -17.25 28.56
CA VAL A 96 0.70 -17.78 29.31
C VAL A 96 0.47 -16.99 30.59
N ASN A 97 1.52 -16.67 31.35
CA ASN A 97 1.40 -15.84 32.56
C ASN A 97 0.83 -14.46 32.25
N LEU A 98 1.27 -13.81 31.16
CA LEU A 98 0.69 -12.55 30.71
C LEU A 98 -0.79 -12.69 30.31
N ASP A 99 -1.15 -13.80 29.67
CA ASP A 99 -2.54 -14.08 29.29
C ASP A 99 -3.43 -14.44 30.49
N LEU A 100 -2.88 -15.09 31.53
CA LEU A 100 -3.56 -15.32 32.81
C LEU A 100 -3.73 -14.00 33.57
N GLN A 101 -2.69 -13.16 33.63
CA GLN A 101 -2.78 -11.83 34.25
C GLN A 101 -3.85 -11.00 33.58
N TRP A 102 -3.89 -11.02 32.25
CA TRP A 102 -4.97 -10.41 31.49
C TRP A 102 -6.33 -10.99 31.87
N LEU A 103 -6.46 -12.30 32.09
CA LEU A 103 -7.74 -12.93 32.43
C LEU A 103 -8.23 -12.47 33.82
N VAL A 104 -7.33 -12.44 34.81
CA VAL A 104 -7.60 -12.03 36.21
C VAL A 104 -7.89 -10.55 36.35
N ASP A 105 -7.32 -9.70 35.49
CA ASP A 105 -7.45 -8.23 35.62
C ASP A 105 -8.91 -7.76 35.74
N GLY A 106 -9.26 -7.20 36.90
CA GLY A 106 -10.61 -6.72 37.24
C GLY A 106 -11.64 -7.80 37.60
N ASP A 107 -11.23 -9.02 37.96
CA ASP A 107 -12.13 -10.10 38.40
C ASP A 107 -11.50 -10.91 39.55
N GLU A 108 -11.96 -10.66 40.78
CA GLU A 108 -11.44 -11.29 42.00
C GLU A 108 -11.76 -12.79 42.14
N ARG A 109 -12.58 -13.34 41.24
CA ARG A 109 -12.96 -14.77 41.29
C ARG A 109 -11.87 -15.71 40.78
N TRP A 110 -10.78 -15.16 40.25
CA TRP A 110 -9.66 -15.95 39.76
C TRP A 110 -8.56 -16.09 40.81
N PRO A 111 -7.85 -17.24 40.84
CA PRO A 111 -6.65 -17.37 41.64
C PRO A 111 -5.62 -16.32 41.23
N ALA A 112 -4.83 -15.81 42.17
CA ALA A 112 -3.76 -14.86 41.85
C ALA A 112 -2.73 -15.52 40.91
N VAL A 113 -2.18 -14.75 39.97
CA VAL A 113 -1.20 -15.26 39.02
C VAL A 113 0.17 -15.34 39.68
N GLY A 114 0.65 -16.56 39.91
CA GLY A 114 1.94 -16.83 40.56
C GLY A 114 2.22 -18.32 40.62
N GLY A 115 3.50 -18.70 40.75
CA GLY A 115 3.91 -20.10 40.83
C GLY A 115 3.28 -20.83 42.01
N ASP A 116 3.15 -20.15 43.15
CA ASP A 116 2.61 -20.72 44.39
C ASP A 116 1.10 -21.06 44.29
N ASN A 117 0.38 -20.40 43.38
CA ASN A 117 -1.06 -20.62 43.17
C ASN A 117 -1.36 -21.61 42.05
N TRP A 118 -0.33 -22.27 41.48
CA TRP A 118 -0.54 -23.26 40.43
C TRP A 118 -1.48 -24.40 40.82
N PRO A 119 -1.45 -24.97 42.05
CA PRO A 119 -2.39 -26.02 42.44
C PRO A 119 -3.85 -25.59 42.32
N GLU A 120 -4.16 -24.34 42.69
CA GLU A 120 -5.50 -23.77 42.58
C GLU A 120 -5.91 -23.57 41.11
N TRP A 121 -5.01 -23.00 40.29
CA TRP A 121 -5.21 -22.88 38.85
C TRP A 121 -5.44 -24.24 38.19
N ASN A 122 -4.61 -25.24 38.50
CA ASN A 122 -4.73 -26.58 37.95
C ASN A 122 -6.07 -27.22 38.32
N GLY A 123 -6.48 -27.10 39.59
CA GLY A 123 -7.79 -27.57 40.07
C GLY A 123 -8.95 -26.90 39.33
N LEU A 124 -8.90 -25.58 39.14
CA LEU A 124 -9.92 -24.82 38.41
C LEU A 124 -9.98 -25.19 36.92
N LEU A 125 -8.82 -25.25 36.26
CA LEU A 125 -8.71 -25.57 34.83
C LEU A 125 -9.19 -27.00 34.54
N ALA A 126 -8.86 -27.95 35.42
CA ALA A 126 -9.22 -29.36 35.26
C ALA A 126 -10.69 -29.63 35.60
N SER A 127 -11.22 -29.04 36.68
CA SER A 127 -12.60 -29.31 37.12
C SER A 127 -13.64 -28.48 36.36
N SER A 128 -13.28 -27.28 35.90
CA SER A 128 -14.24 -26.27 35.43
C SER A 128 -13.92 -25.74 34.02
N THR A 129 -13.34 -26.56 33.15
CA THR A 129 -12.86 -26.16 31.82
C THR A 129 -13.91 -25.40 30.98
N THR A 130 -15.17 -25.85 30.98
CA THR A 130 -16.26 -25.22 30.22
C THR A 130 -16.56 -23.81 30.72
N TRP A 131 -16.54 -23.63 32.04
CA TRP A 131 -16.72 -22.31 32.66
C TRP A 131 -15.53 -21.40 32.30
N VAL A 132 -14.29 -21.87 32.42
CA VAL A 132 -13.09 -21.09 32.07
C VAL A 132 -13.13 -20.65 30.61
N LYS A 133 -13.41 -21.56 29.68
CA LYS A 133 -13.53 -21.25 28.24
C LYS A 133 -14.62 -20.21 27.96
N ARG A 134 -15.73 -20.26 28.69
CA ARG A 134 -16.82 -19.27 28.59
C ARG A 134 -16.36 -17.89 29.07
N GLN A 135 -15.64 -17.82 30.20
CA GLN A 135 -15.11 -16.55 30.70
C GLN A 135 -14.06 -15.95 29.76
N ILE A 136 -13.15 -16.76 29.22
CA ILE A 136 -12.18 -16.32 28.20
C ILE A 136 -12.90 -15.72 26.99
N LYS A 137 -13.93 -16.41 26.47
CA LYS A 137 -14.74 -15.91 25.35
C LYS A 137 -15.43 -14.58 25.70
N ALA A 138 -16.05 -14.49 26.88
CA ALA A 138 -16.75 -13.29 27.31
C ALA A 138 -15.81 -12.09 27.49
N LYS A 139 -14.62 -12.30 28.05
CA LYS A 139 -13.59 -11.26 28.20
C LYS A 139 -13.04 -10.80 26.86
N LEU A 140 -12.70 -11.73 25.95
CA LEU A 140 -12.30 -11.39 24.59
C LEU A 140 -13.36 -10.58 23.83
N GLN A 141 -14.64 -10.88 24.04
CA GLN A 141 -15.74 -10.12 23.45
C GLN A 141 -15.83 -8.70 24.03
N ARG A 142 -15.55 -8.51 25.33
CA ARG A 142 -15.46 -7.17 25.95
C ARG A 142 -14.31 -6.37 25.33
N ASP A 143 -13.12 -6.95 25.30
CA ASP A 143 -11.93 -6.31 24.72
C ASP A 143 -12.13 -5.96 23.25
N MET A 144 -12.76 -6.86 22.47
CA MET A 144 -13.06 -6.60 21.07
C MET A 144 -14.02 -5.43 20.88
N ARG A 145 -14.96 -5.20 21.80
CA ARG A 145 -15.82 -4.01 21.77
C ARG A 145 -15.00 -2.75 22.03
N VAL A 146 -14.18 -2.74 23.08
CA VAL A 146 -13.29 -1.60 23.41
C VAL A 146 -12.34 -1.28 22.25
N PHE A 147 -11.70 -2.31 21.68
CA PHE A 147 -10.82 -2.18 20.51
C PHE A 147 -11.56 -1.59 19.31
N ARG A 148 -12.77 -2.08 19.03
CA ARG A 148 -13.59 -1.60 17.91
C ARG A 148 -13.94 -0.13 18.11
N ASP A 149 -14.41 0.23 19.28
CA ASP A 149 -14.87 1.59 19.57
C ASP A 149 -13.69 2.57 19.50
N HIS A 150 -12.53 2.21 20.07
CA HIS A 150 -11.29 2.98 19.94
C HIS A 150 -10.84 3.12 18.48
N THR A 151 -10.84 2.02 17.73
CA THR A 151 -10.41 2.02 16.31
C THR A 151 -11.33 2.87 15.45
N VAL A 152 -12.65 2.79 15.65
CA VAL A 152 -13.62 3.63 14.93
C VAL A 152 -13.36 5.10 15.21
N THR A 153 -13.17 5.47 16.48
CA THR A 153 -12.83 6.85 16.87
C THR A 153 -11.56 7.33 16.17
N MET A 154 -10.48 6.54 16.23
CA MET A 154 -9.21 6.88 15.57
C MET A 154 -9.35 7.07 14.05
N VAL A 155 -10.12 6.22 13.40
CA VAL A 155 -10.35 6.27 11.95
C VAL A 155 -11.19 7.49 11.56
N CYS A 156 -12.21 7.81 12.36
CA CYS A 156 -13.00 9.02 12.18
C CYS A 156 -12.14 10.28 12.36
N LEU A 157 -11.32 10.35 13.41
CA LEU A 157 -10.41 11.48 13.64
C LEU A 157 -9.41 11.63 12.49
N TRP A 158 -8.81 10.53 12.03
CA TRP A 158 -7.91 10.56 10.87
C TRP A 158 -8.61 11.03 9.60
N ALA A 159 -9.85 10.59 9.35
CA ALA A 159 -10.61 11.02 8.19
C ALA A 159 -10.95 12.52 8.22
N ILE A 160 -11.31 13.04 9.41
CA ILE A 160 -11.56 14.47 9.64
C ILE A 160 -10.27 15.26 9.39
N TRP A 161 -9.16 14.86 10.01
CA TRP A 161 -7.86 15.51 9.83
C TRP A 161 -7.44 15.54 8.36
N ARG A 162 -7.51 14.39 7.68
CA ARG A 162 -7.15 14.30 6.27
C ARG A 162 -7.98 15.25 5.42
N ARG A 163 -9.28 15.35 5.67
CA ARG A 163 -10.17 16.27 4.96
C ARG A 163 -9.80 17.72 5.21
N ALA A 164 -9.59 18.09 6.47
CA ALA A 164 -9.15 19.43 6.85
C ALA A 164 -7.83 19.79 6.14
N ALA A 165 -6.84 18.89 6.18
CA ALA A 165 -5.55 19.06 5.51
C ALA A 165 -5.65 19.16 3.98
N THR A 166 -6.59 18.45 3.34
CA THR A 166 -6.80 18.56 1.89
C THR A 166 -7.55 19.82 1.46
N THR A 167 -8.21 20.54 2.39
CA THR A 167 -9.03 21.71 2.04
C THR A 167 -8.17 22.89 1.59
N ASP A 168 -6.90 22.95 2.03
CA ASP A 168 -5.93 23.98 1.58
C ASP A 168 -5.29 23.67 0.22
N MET A 169 -5.37 22.43 -0.26
CA MET A 169 -5.05 22.11 -1.64
C MET A 169 -6.28 22.39 -2.50
N VAL A 170 -6.66 23.67 -2.62
CA VAL A 170 -7.62 24.12 -3.64
C VAL A 170 -7.18 23.46 -4.93
N ASP A 171 -8.01 22.54 -5.41
CA ASP A 171 -7.82 21.74 -6.61
C ASP A 171 -7.75 22.73 -7.79
N ARG A 172 -6.59 23.36 -7.97
CA ARG A 172 -6.24 24.08 -9.16
C ARG A 172 -6.30 23.00 -10.21
N LYS A 173 -7.43 22.92 -10.91
CA LYS A 173 -7.65 22.00 -12.02
C LYS A 173 -6.60 22.35 -13.06
N VAL A 174 -5.42 21.75 -12.94
CA VAL A 174 -4.33 21.94 -13.88
C VAL A 174 -4.83 21.37 -15.19
N ILE A 175 -5.17 22.26 -16.12
CA ILE A 175 -5.52 21.87 -17.48
C ILE A 175 -4.22 21.51 -18.17
N TRP A 176 -4.09 20.24 -18.55
CA TRP A 176 -2.94 19.76 -19.30
C TRP A 176 -3.18 20.03 -20.78
N VAL A 177 -2.23 20.65 -21.47
CA VAL A 177 -2.37 21.01 -22.88
C VAL A 177 -1.28 20.32 -23.69
N CYS A 178 -1.66 19.61 -24.75
CA CYS A 178 -0.71 19.16 -25.76
C CYS A 178 -0.36 20.34 -26.65
N ARG A 179 0.89 20.79 -26.62
CA ARG A 179 1.32 21.97 -27.39
C ARG A 179 1.40 21.69 -28.90
N LEU A 180 1.69 20.45 -29.29
CA LEU A 180 1.71 20.01 -30.69
C LEU A 180 0.39 20.21 -31.44
N CYS A 181 -0.75 19.97 -30.79
CA CYS A 181 -2.08 20.04 -31.43
C CYS A 181 -3.11 20.90 -30.68
N GLY A 182 -2.70 21.59 -29.61
CA GLY A 182 -3.57 22.44 -28.79
C GLY A 182 -4.59 21.70 -27.91
N LYS A 183 -4.60 20.36 -27.90
CA LYS A 183 -5.64 19.57 -27.20
C LYS A 183 -5.52 19.71 -25.69
N ARG A 184 -6.62 20.09 -25.04
CA ARG A 184 -6.74 20.23 -23.58
C ARG A 184 -7.31 18.97 -22.94
N VAL A 185 -6.69 18.49 -21.87
CA VAL A 185 -7.11 17.30 -21.13
C VAL A 185 -7.06 17.54 -19.62
N LYS A 186 -7.91 16.81 -18.87
CA LYS A 186 -8.12 17.04 -17.44
C LYS A 186 -7.03 16.44 -16.53
N THR A 187 -6.24 15.49 -17.03
CA THR A 187 -5.27 14.76 -16.21
C THR A 187 -3.98 14.50 -16.97
N ARG A 188 -2.85 14.42 -16.25
CA ARG A 188 -1.54 14.01 -16.82
C ARG A 188 -1.61 12.65 -17.52
N ALA A 189 -2.37 11.70 -16.96
CA ALA A 189 -2.58 10.38 -17.56
C ALA A 189 -3.33 10.47 -18.91
N ALA A 190 -4.32 11.35 -19.03
CA ALA A 190 -5.00 11.60 -20.29
C ALA A 190 -4.08 12.24 -21.33
N LEU A 191 -3.17 13.13 -20.90
CA LEU A 191 -2.14 13.70 -21.78
C LEU A 191 -1.17 12.63 -22.28
N GLY A 192 -0.69 11.75 -21.40
CA GLY A 192 0.17 10.63 -21.80
C GLY A 192 -0.51 9.66 -22.76
N ALA A 193 -1.79 9.35 -22.54
CA ALA A 193 -2.57 8.53 -23.48
C ALA A 193 -2.75 9.21 -24.85
N HIS A 194 -2.89 10.55 -24.86
CA HIS A 194 -2.96 11.32 -26.09
C HIS A 194 -1.59 11.38 -26.81
N PHE A 195 -0.49 11.59 -26.10
CA PHE A 195 0.86 11.53 -26.66
C PHE A 195 1.14 10.18 -27.33
N PHE A 196 0.73 9.08 -26.71
CA PHE A 196 0.88 7.76 -27.31
C PHE A 196 0.02 7.58 -28.57
N LYS A 197 -1.26 7.98 -28.54
CA LYS A 197 -2.19 7.75 -29.65
C LYS A 197 -1.98 8.67 -30.86
N THR A 198 -1.67 9.95 -30.60
CA THR A 198 -1.61 10.99 -31.63
C THR A 198 -0.18 11.28 -32.07
N HIS A 199 0.79 11.19 -31.15
CA HIS A 199 2.18 11.58 -31.40
C HIS A 199 3.16 10.40 -31.23
N GLN A 200 2.65 9.18 -31.10
CA GLN A 200 3.42 7.94 -30.99
C GLN A 200 4.48 7.93 -29.86
N ARG A 201 4.37 8.82 -28.86
CA ARG A 201 5.30 8.85 -27.73
C ARG A 201 5.10 7.63 -26.84
N LEU A 202 6.15 6.82 -26.71
CA LEU A 202 6.17 5.69 -25.79
C LEU A 202 6.64 6.17 -24.40
N ALA A 203 5.99 5.66 -23.35
CA ALA A 203 6.46 5.89 -21.99
C ALA A 203 7.74 5.07 -21.74
N ARG A 204 8.82 5.73 -21.32
CA ARG A 204 10.17 5.15 -21.15
C ARG A 204 10.16 3.80 -20.42
N HIS A 205 9.47 3.73 -19.27
CA HIS A 205 9.41 2.50 -18.47
C HIS A 205 8.88 1.28 -19.21
N ARG A 206 8.04 1.43 -20.24
CA ARG A 206 7.45 0.29 -20.98
C ARG A 206 8.48 -0.52 -21.75
N ALA A 207 9.61 0.09 -22.12
CA ALA A 207 10.71 -0.58 -22.82
C ALA A 207 11.60 -1.44 -21.89
N TYR A 208 11.35 -1.42 -20.58
CA TYR A 208 12.17 -2.13 -19.57
C TYR A 208 11.36 -3.10 -18.70
N VAL A 209 10.06 -3.23 -18.96
CA VAL A 209 9.20 -4.16 -18.21
C VAL A 209 9.38 -5.57 -18.77
N HIS A 210 10.26 -6.35 -18.14
CA HIS A 210 10.47 -7.76 -18.44
C HIS A 210 10.09 -8.63 -17.24
N GLY A 211 9.16 -9.56 -17.42
CA GLY A 211 8.73 -10.46 -16.35
C GLY A 211 8.24 -9.71 -15.09
N THR A 212 8.40 -10.34 -13.94
CA THR A 212 7.92 -9.83 -12.64
C THR A 212 9.01 -9.18 -11.80
N ARG A 213 10.26 -9.17 -12.26
CA ARG A 213 11.43 -8.78 -11.47
C ARG A 213 12.10 -7.53 -12.02
N CYS A 214 12.44 -6.61 -11.12
CA CYS A 214 13.26 -5.45 -11.48
C CYS A 214 14.74 -5.83 -11.41
N GLN A 215 15.43 -5.83 -12.55
CA GLN A 215 16.86 -6.16 -12.60
C GLN A 215 17.73 -5.07 -11.94
N ALA A 216 17.24 -3.84 -11.83
CA ALA A 216 17.98 -2.75 -11.17
C ALA A 216 18.03 -2.88 -9.65
N CYS A 217 16.92 -3.24 -8.99
CA CYS A 217 16.87 -3.35 -7.52
C CYS A 217 16.79 -4.79 -7.00
N GLY A 218 16.78 -5.79 -7.89
CA GLY A 218 16.68 -7.20 -7.56
C GLY A 218 15.34 -7.64 -6.97
N ARG A 219 14.37 -6.72 -6.83
CA ARG A 219 13.06 -7.00 -6.21
C ARG A 219 12.12 -7.72 -7.17
N GLU A 220 11.50 -8.78 -6.69
CA GLU A 220 10.42 -9.47 -7.39
C GLU A 220 9.04 -8.88 -7.00
N PHE A 221 8.18 -8.72 -8.00
CA PHE A 221 6.81 -8.20 -7.87
C PHE A 221 5.79 -9.29 -8.22
N TRP A 222 4.55 -9.12 -7.75
CA TRP A 222 3.50 -10.14 -7.94
C TRP A 222 3.00 -10.26 -9.36
N CYS A 223 3.22 -9.24 -10.19
CA CYS A 223 2.83 -9.25 -11.59
C CYS A 223 3.62 -8.18 -12.35
N ARG A 224 3.69 -8.31 -13.68
CA ARG A 224 4.37 -7.35 -14.56
C ARG A 224 3.83 -5.92 -14.39
N ASN A 225 2.55 -5.77 -14.08
CA ASN A 225 1.93 -4.47 -13.86
C ASN A 225 2.48 -3.73 -12.65
N ARG A 226 2.80 -4.45 -11.57
CA ARG A 226 3.42 -3.87 -10.37
C ARG A 226 4.86 -3.46 -10.66
N LEU A 227 5.58 -4.25 -11.45
CA LEU A 227 6.90 -3.86 -11.96
C LEU A 227 6.82 -2.59 -12.82
N ALA A 228 5.86 -2.49 -13.73
CA ALA A 228 5.67 -1.30 -14.57
C ALA A 228 5.37 -0.04 -13.75
N ILE A 229 4.54 -0.16 -12.70
CA ILE A 229 4.27 0.93 -11.75
C ILE A 229 5.55 1.30 -11.00
N HIS A 230 6.31 0.31 -10.51
CA HIS A 230 7.58 0.55 -9.83
C HIS A 230 8.57 1.31 -10.73
N LEU A 231 8.77 0.88 -11.97
CA LEU A 231 9.70 1.55 -12.90
C LEU A 231 9.25 2.96 -13.29
N ARG A 232 7.95 3.26 -13.23
CA ARG A 232 7.44 4.62 -13.42
C ARG A 232 7.70 5.51 -12.20
N ASP A 233 7.52 4.96 -11.00
CA ASP A 233 7.59 5.72 -9.75
C ASP A 233 9.03 5.79 -9.19
N ALA A 234 9.95 4.94 -9.68
CA ALA A 234 11.36 4.88 -9.29
C ALA A 234 12.29 5.18 -10.49
N PRO A 235 12.50 6.46 -10.84
CA PRO A 235 13.32 6.85 -12.00
C PRO A 235 14.77 6.34 -11.91
N SER A 236 15.33 6.20 -10.71
CA SER A 236 16.67 5.64 -10.50
C SER A 236 16.80 4.18 -10.97
N CYS A 237 15.77 3.35 -10.78
CA CYS A 237 15.78 1.99 -11.31
C CYS A 237 15.69 1.99 -12.83
N LEU A 238 14.86 2.87 -13.39
CA LEU A 238 14.70 3.00 -14.83
C LEU A 238 16.00 3.45 -15.52
N GLN A 239 16.74 4.36 -14.89
CA GLN A 239 18.03 4.85 -15.36
C GLN A 239 19.08 3.74 -15.38
N LYS A 240 19.20 2.97 -14.29
CA LYS A 240 20.12 1.81 -14.22
C LYS A 240 19.86 0.79 -15.34
N LEU A 241 18.58 0.50 -15.62
CA LEU A 241 18.21 -0.41 -16.72
C LEU A 241 18.54 0.17 -18.09
N HIS A 242 18.40 1.49 -18.25
CA HIS A 242 18.75 2.20 -19.48
C HIS A 242 20.26 2.15 -19.75
N GLU A 243 21.10 2.47 -18.77
CA GLU A 243 22.56 2.45 -18.91
C GLU A 243 23.10 1.04 -19.15
N ALA A 244 22.49 0.04 -18.53
CA ALA A 244 22.78 -1.37 -18.79
C ALA A 244 22.23 -1.89 -20.13
N LYS A 245 21.50 -1.05 -20.87
CA LYS A 245 20.88 -1.38 -22.18
C LYS A 245 19.96 -2.61 -22.11
N LEU A 246 19.26 -2.80 -20.98
CA LEU A 246 18.37 -3.92 -20.73
C LEU A 246 16.96 -3.66 -21.28
N THR A 247 16.86 -3.35 -22.57
CA THR A 247 15.58 -3.11 -23.25
C THR A 247 14.90 -4.41 -23.66
N VAL A 248 13.57 -4.44 -23.62
CA VAL A 248 12.78 -5.59 -24.12
C VAL A 248 12.33 -5.38 -25.56
N GLU A 249 12.28 -6.47 -26.32
CA GLU A 249 11.73 -6.47 -27.69
C GLU A 249 10.23 -6.19 -27.69
N ILE A 250 9.49 -6.78 -26.73
CA ILE A 250 8.04 -6.65 -26.63
C ILE A 250 7.68 -5.55 -25.63
N ILE A 251 7.32 -4.39 -26.15
CA ILE A 251 6.92 -3.24 -25.33
C ILE A 251 5.62 -3.56 -24.57
N ALA A 252 5.67 -3.46 -23.23
CA ALA A 252 4.52 -3.70 -22.37
C ALA A 252 3.33 -2.80 -22.74
N PRO A 253 2.07 -3.23 -22.58
CA PRO A 253 0.91 -2.39 -22.89
C PRO A 253 0.83 -1.16 -21.98
N GLY A 254 0.18 -0.09 -22.47
CA GLY A 254 0.00 1.14 -21.69
C GLY A 254 -0.85 0.90 -20.43
N LEU A 255 -0.47 1.55 -19.32
CA LEU A 255 -1.17 1.47 -18.03
C LEU A 255 -2.67 1.77 -18.19
N GLY A 256 -3.51 0.90 -17.60
CA GLY A 256 -4.97 1.04 -17.62
C GLY A 256 -5.67 0.55 -18.90
N SER A 257 -4.92 0.17 -19.94
CA SER A 257 -5.47 -0.47 -21.14
C SER A 257 -6.14 -1.82 -20.82
N LYS A 258 -6.99 -2.33 -21.73
CA LYS A 258 -7.63 -3.64 -21.57
C LYS A 258 -6.59 -4.77 -21.49
N LYS A 259 -5.57 -4.74 -22.36
CA LYS A 259 -4.46 -5.69 -22.35
C LYS A 259 -3.66 -5.64 -21.04
N TRP A 260 -3.42 -4.44 -20.50
CA TRP A 260 -2.76 -4.29 -19.19
C TRP A 260 -3.55 -4.97 -18.07
N ARG A 261 -4.88 -4.81 -18.04
CA ARG A 261 -5.72 -5.50 -17.03
C ARG A 261 -5.71 -7.01 -17.19
N GLN A 262 -5.80 -7.50 -18.43
CA GLN A 262 -5.75 -8.92 -18.73
C GLN A 262 -4.42 -9.55 -18.27
N GLN A 263 -3.28 -8.91 -18.57
CA GLN A 263 -1.97 -9.37 -18.10
C GLN A 263 -1.84 -9.36 -16.57
N ALA A 264 -2.57 -8.48 -15.87
CA ALA A 264 -2.58 -8.48 -14.40
C ALA A 264 -3.10 -9.80 -13.84
N ASP A 265 -4.14 -10.35 -14.49
CA ASP A 265 -4.81 -11.58 -14.09
C ASP A 265 -4.00 -12.81 -14.52
N GLU A 266 -3.41 -12.77 -15.72
CA GLU A 266 -2.58 -13.87 -16.27
C GLU A 266 -1.24 -14.02 -15.52
N ASP A 267 -0.59 -12.90 -15.15
CA ASP A 267 0.74 -12.90 -14.54
C ASP A 267 0.70 -12.89 -12.99
N TYR A 268 -0.45 -13.14 -12.37
CA TYR A 268 -0.59 -13.03 -10.92
C TYR A 268 0.15 -14.17 -10.20
N THR A 269 1.17 -13.81 -9.42
CA THR A 269 1.89 -14.73 -8.53
C THR A 269 1.64 -14.39 -7.06
N LEU A 270 1.48 -15.41 -6.21
CA LEU A 270 1.28 -15.26 -4.76
C LEU A 270 2.59 -14.98 -3.99
N ALA A 271 3.73 -14.92 -4.68
CA ALA A 271 5.04 -14.77 -4.04
C ALA A 271 5.20 -13.38 -3.43
N THR A 272 5.45 -13.26 -2.13
CA THR A 272 5.69 -11.95 -1.48
C THR A 272 6.86 -11.22 -2.12
N SER A 273 6.77 -9.90 -2.32
CA SER A 273 7.90 -9.13 -2.85
C SER A 273 9.12 -9.22 -1.94
N ARG A 274 10.16 -9.89 -2.42
CA ARG A 274 11.43 -10.06 -1.72
C ARG A 274 12.58 -9.63 -2.64
N PRO A 275 13.66 -9.04 -2.08
CA PRO A 275 14.90 -8.85 -2.82
C PRO A 275 15.49 -10.24 -3.10
N MET A 276 15.69 -10.55 -4.38
CA MET A 276 16.25 -11.82 -4.82
C MET A 276 17.74 -11.67 -5.20
N ASP A 277 18.14 -10.49 -5.70
CA ASP A 277 19.53 -10.17 -6.06
C ASP A 277 20.01 -8.91 -5.37
N ALA A 278 21.33 -8.72 -5.37
CA ALA A 278 21.95 -7.45 -5.03
C ALA A 278 21.51 -6.35 -6.04
N PRO A 279 21.28 -5.12 -5.57
CA PRO A 279 20.95 -4.01 -6.46
C PRO A 279 22.13 -3.70 -7.38
N MET A 280 21.83 -3.27 -8.61
CA MET A 280 22.82 -2.71 -9.52
C MET A 280 23.49 -1.47 -8.89
N PRO A 281 24.78 -1.20 -9.22
CA PRO A 281 25.48 -0.02 -8.71
C PRO A 281 24.70 1.25 -9.01
N GLU A 282 24.89 2.25 -8.15
CA GLU A 282 24.31 3.57 -8.37
C GLU A 282 25.01 4.25 -9.55
N VAL A 283 24.23 4.91 -10.40
CA VAL A 283 24.75 5.62 -11.55
C VAL A 283 24.23 7.05 -11.50
N LEU A 284 25.14 7.99 -11.70
CA LEU A 284 24.92 9.42 -11.49
C LEU A 284 24.62 10.17 -12.78
N THR A 285 24.17 9.50 -13.84
CA THR A 285 23.94 10.18 -15.14
C THR A 285 22.49 10.56 -15.37
N ASP A 286 22.19 11.86 -15.27
CA ASP A 286 20.90 12.40 -15.71
C ASP A 286 20.73 12.16 -17.22
N THR A 287 20.09 11.05 -17.57
CA THR A 287 19.84 10.67 -18.95
C THR A 287 18.45 11.12 -19.34
N TRP A 288 18.42 12.18 -20.14
CA TRP A 288 17.25 12.58 -20.90
C TRP A 288 16.80 11.47 -21.84
N HIS A 289 15.48 11.44 -22.08
CA HIS A 289 14.87 10.47 -22.98
C HIS A 289 14.69 11.08 -24.38
N GLU A 290 14.45 10.24 -25.38
CA GLU A 290 14.53 10.63 -26.81
C GLU A 290 13.77 11.93 -27.18
N PRO A 291 12.48 12.13 -26.82
CA PRO A 291 11.80 13.41 -27.02
C PRO A 291 12.50 14.65 -26.45
N MET A 292 13.11 14.55 -25.25
CA MET A 292 13.86 15.65 -24.64
C MET A 292 15.20 15.86 -25.33
N LEU A 293 15.90 14.77 -25.68
CA LEU A 293 17.15 14.85 -26.43
C LEU A 293 16.94 15.50 -27.80
N GLN A 294 15.87 15.14 -28.50
CA GLN A 294 15.53 15.75 -29.78
C GLN A 294 15.13 17.22 -29.61
N ALA A 295 14.30 17.54 -28.61
CA ALA A 295 13.95 18.93 -28.33
C ALA A 295 15.17 19.78 -27.97
N HIS A 296 16.11 19.24 -27.22
CA HIS A 296 17.37 19.89 -26.93
C HIS A 296 18.16 20.18 -28.20
N ARG A 297 18.38 19.16 -29.05
CA ARG A 297 19.12 19.31 -30.31
C ARG A 297 18.50 20.39 -31.20
N ASP A 298 17.18 20.34 -31.39
CA ASP A 298 16.45 21.30 -32.21
C ASP A 298 16.54 22.72 -31.64
N LEU A 299 16.53 22.87 -30.30
CA LEU A 299 16.71 24.16 -29.64
C LEU A 299 18.16 24.66 -29.72
N SER A 300 19.15 23.79 -29.52
CA SER A 300 20.56 24.15 -29.66
C SER A 300 20.86 24.61 -31.09
N GLU A 301 20.37 23.89 -32.10
CA GLU A 301 20.50 24.28 -33.52
C GLU A 301 19.91 25.68 -33.75
N LEU A 302 18.67 25.89 -33.31
CA LEU A 302 17.95 27.16 -33.42
C LEU A 302 18.64 28.32 -32.66
N LEU A 303 19.30 28.04 -31.54
CA LEU A 303 20.06 29.05 -30.77
C LEU A 303 21.44 29.34 -31.38
N THR A 304 21.98 28.44 -32.19
CA THR A 304 23.26 28.66 -32.91
C THR A 304 23.10 29.36 -34.26
N GLU A 305 21.87 29.53 -34.76
CA GLU A 305 21.60 30.26 -36.00
C GLU A 305 22.05 31.73 -35.91
N THR A 306 22.64 32.25 -36.99
CA THR A 306 23.32 33.56 -37.05
C THR A 306 22.38 34.77 -36.86
N THR A 307 21.06 34.56 -36.89
CA THR A 307 20.05 35.62 -36.84
C THR A 307 19.07 35.42 -35.70
N LEU A 308 19.55 35.56 -34.46
CA LEU A 308 18.67 35.60 -33.30
C LEU A 308 17.94 36.95 -33.19
N PRO A 309 16.65 36.97 -32.80
CA PRO A 309 15.93 38.20 -32.52
C PRO A 309 16.59 39.02 -31.41
N HIS A 310 16.68 40.34 -31.56
CA HIS A 310 17.24 41.23 -30.52
C HIS A 310 16.37 41.38 -29.26
N SER A 311 15.10 40.98 -29.31
CA SER A 311 14.18 41.11 -28.19
C SER A 311 14.11 39.82 -27.37
N ALA A 312 14.31 39.92 -26.05
CA ALA A 312 14.17 38.80 -25.12
C ALA A 312 12.78 38.12 -25.22
N ILE A 313 11.72 38.88 -25.49
CA ILE A 313 10.36 38.36 -25.67
C ILE A 313 10.30 37.48 -26.94
N ALA A 314 10.95 37.90 -28.02
CA ALA A 314 10.99 37.15 -29.26
C ALA A 314 11.82 35.87 -29.12
N ILE A 315 12.96 35.91 -28.41
CA ILE A 315 13.75 34.70 -28.09
C ILE A 315 12.94 33.73 -27.24
N ARG A 316 12.26 34.21 -26.19
CA ARG A 316 11.40 33.36 -25.34
C ARG A 316 10.31 32.67 -26.15
N LYS A 317 9.64 33.42 -27.02
CA LYS A 317 8.60 32.87 -27.91
C LYS A 317 9.19 31.83 -28.86
N LEU A 318 10.36 32.10 -29.44
CA LEU A 318 11.07 31.19 -30.32
C LEU A 318 11.41 29.86 -29.62
N ILE A 319 11.87 29.90 -28.38
CA ILE A 319 12.13 28.72 -27.54
C ILE A 319 10.83 27.98 -27.21
N GLU A 320 9.78 28.70 -26.80
CA GLU A 320 8.46 28.09 -26.50
C GLU A 320 7.86 27.40 -27.74
N ASP A 321 7.98 28.02 -28.91
CA ASP A 321 7.53 27.48 -30.21
C ASP A 321 8.40 26.28 -30.61
N GLY A 322 9.70 26.30 -30.34
CA GLY A 322 10.61 25.17 -30.51
C GLY A 322 10.22 23.97 -29.65
N MET A 323 10.05 24.16 -28.34
CA MET A 323 9.60 23.11 -27.43
C MET A 323 8.22 22.57 -27.79
N ALA A 324 7.33 23.40 -28.33
CA ALA A 324 5.98 23.00 -28.75
C ALA A 324 5.97 22.00 -29.92
N LYS A 325 7.08 21.85 -30.67
CA LYS A 325 7.28 20.84 -31.72
C LYS A 325 7.54 19.44 -31.19
N HIS A 326 7.67 19.28 -29.87
CA HIS A 326 7.94 17.99 -29.24
C HIS A 326 6.82 17.62 -28.26
N PRO A 327 6.53 16.32 -28.09
CA PRO A 327 5.46 15.86 -27.20
C PRO A 327 5.94 15.89 -25.74
N LEU A 328 6.37 17.04 -25.21
CA LEU A 328 6.93 17.19 -23.85
C LEU A 328 5.84 17.46 -22.79
N TYR A 329 6.06 16.97 -21.57
CA TYR A 329 5.29 17.42 -20.42
C TYR A 329 5.79 18.78 -19.92
N PRO A 330 4.95 19.59 -19.24
CA PRO A 330 5.36 20.85 -18.63
C PRO A 330 6.61 20.77 -17.77
N ASP A 331 6.72 19.75 -16.91
CA ASP A 331 7.90 19.53 -16.05
C ASP A 331 9.17 19.26 -16.86
N GLU A 332 9.06 18.57 -17.99
CA GLU A 332 10.20 18.32 -18.90
C GLU A 332 10.62 19.58 -19.65
N MET A 333 9.68 20.47 -19.96
CA MET A 333 9.98 21.77 -20.57
C MET A 333 10.70 22.68 -19.58
N ASP A 334 10.25 22.70 -18.33
CA ASP A 334 10.88 23.49 -17.25
C ASP A 334 12.31 23.00 -16.98
N GLU A 335 12.51 21.68 -16.98
CA GLU A 335 13.84 21.06 -16.86
C GLU A 335 14.75 21.43 -18.03
N LEU A 336 14.26 21.32 -19.27
CA LEU A 336 15.00 21.66 -20.48
C LEU A 336 15.37 23.15 -20.52
N ALA A 337 14.43 24.03 -20.16
CA ALA A 337 14.69 25.47 -20.06
C ALA A 337 15.75 25.79 -19.00
N SER A 338 15.68 25.13 -17.85
CA SER A 338 16.66 25.31 -16.77
C SER A 338 18.05 24.84 -17.16
N TYR A 339 18.15 23.78 -17.96
CA TYR A 339 19.42 23.27 -18.48
C TYR A 339 20.04 24.22 -19.49
N LEU A 340 19.25 24.70 -20.47
CA LEU A 340 19.74 25.67 -21.48
C LEU A 340 20.23 26.97 -20.85
N LEU A 341 19.59 27.42 -19.76
CA LEU A 341 20.07 28.59 -19.01
C LEU A 341 21.44 28.34 -18.38
N LYS A 342 21.69 27.15 -17.84
CA LYS A 342 22.99 26.79 -17.24
C LYS A 342 24.10 26.63 -18.26
N GLU A 343 23.79 26.26 -19.50
CA GLU A 343 24.79 26.18 -20.57
C GLU A 343 25.15 27.56 -21.16
N ALA A 344 24.29 28.56 -20.96
CA ALA A 344 24.51 29.92 -21.44
C ALA A 344 25.36 30.78 -20.48
N ASP A 345 25.39 30.42 -19.20
CA ASP A 345 26.27 30.99 -18.16
C ASP A 345 27.70 30.42 -18.28
#